data_AF-R7CZC4-F1
#
_entry.id   AF-R7CZC4-F1
#
_cell.length_a   1.000
_cell.length_b   1.000
_cell.length_c   1.000
_cell.angle_alpha   90.00
_cell.angle_beta   90.00
_cell.angle_gamma   90.00
#
_symmetry.space_group_name_H-M   'P 1'
#
loop_
_entity.id
_entity.type
_entity.pdbx_description
1 polymer ?
#
loop_
_entity_poly.entity_id
_entity_poly.type
_entity_poly.pdbx_seq_one_letter_code
_entity_poly.pdbx_strand_id
1 'polypeptide(L)'
;MQTQYLEYLQQSEDASHASVPLDEKSEEQPKEEEKAQPEPTKIVGKSNPFKSVLTTQQIKLLVECINEAHIFTTTITPKILSDFFACKLNGVLKSNNNRLLAYLMMQLSCYNYIAYEWQSVIANNKLVLAKIKDKYLTRSDLSSATDNVKCIYPKGYEIIDKYIKQLQKG
;
A
#
# COMPACT_ATOMS: atom_id res chain seq x y z
N MET A 1 -22.79 -12.78 -48.54
CA MET A 1 -21.66 -11.87 -48.24
C MET A 1 -21.30 -12.06 -46.77
N GLN A 2 -20.75 -13.22 -46.43
CA GLN A 2 -20.22 -13.48 -45.08
C GLN A 2 -18.80 -12.92 -45.05
N THR A 3 -18.54 -12.10 -44.04
CA THR A 3 -17.38 -11.25 -43.90
C THR A 3 -16.15 -12.07 -43.55
N GLN A 4 -15.00 -11.71 -44.13
CA GLN A 4 -13.67 -12.28 -43.88
C GLN A 4 -13.27 -12.34 -42.38
N TYR A 5 -14.00 -11.62 -41.53
CA TYR A 5 -13.87 -11.62 -40.09
C TYR A 5 -14.31 -12.93 -39.42
N LEU A 6 -15.35 -13.61 -39.96
CA LEU A 6 -15.80 -14.90 -39.42
C LEU A 6 -14.81 -16.03 -39.71
N GLU A 7 -14.16 -16.00 -40.88
CA GLU A 7 -13.12 -16.96 -41.26
C GLU A 7 -11.87 -16.82 -40.39
N TYR A 8 -11.52 -15.58 -40.02
CA TYR A 8 -10.42 -15.28 -39.11
C TYR A 8 -10.66 -15.82 -37.69
N LEU A 9 -11.88 -15.64 -37.16
CA LEU A 9 -12.23 -16.17 -35.83
C LEU A 9 -12.19 -17.70 -35.80
N GLN A 10 -12.69 -18.35 -36.86
CA GLN A 10 -12.74 -19.81 -36.90
C GLN A 10 -11.35 -20.46 -37.09
N GLN A 11 -10.44 -19.85 -37.86
CA GLN A 11 -9.04 -20.28 -37.93
C GLN A 11 -8.29 -20.12 -36.60
N SER A 12 -8.67 -19.14 -35.78
CA SER A 12 -8.07 -18.97 -34.45
C SER A 12 -8.53 -20.02 -33.44
N GLU A 13 -9.76 -20.52 -33.57
CA GLU A 13 -10.31 -21.58 -32.71
C GLU A 13 -9.77 -22.97 -33.08
N ASP A 14 -9.64 -23.29 -34.38
CA ASP A 14 -9.10 -24.58 -34.85
C ASP A 14 -7.60 -24.75 -34.56
N ALA A 15 -6.83 -23.66 -34.48
CA ALA A 15 -5.42 -23.71 -34.08
C ALA A 15 -5.21 -24.10 -32.61
N SER A 16 -6.23 -23.94 -31.76
CA SER A 16 -6.16 -24.20 -30.31
C SER A 16 -6.62 -25.59 -29.87
N HIS A 17 -6.98 -26.49 -30.79
CA HIS A 17 -7.58 -27.80 -30.44
C HIS A 17 -6.91 -29.03 -31.09
N ALA A 18 -5.58 -29.00 -31.30
CA ALA A 18 -4.78 -30.19 -31.61
C ALA A 18 -3.68 -30.42 -30.55
N SER A 19 -3.58 -31.66 -30.10
CA SER A 19 -3.01 -32.14 -28.84
C SER A 19 -1.47 -32.20 -28.78
N VAL A 20 -0.91 -31.64 -27.70
CA VAL A 20 0.31 -31.95 -26.89
C VAL A 20 1.43 -32.86 -27.47
N PRO A 21 2.72 -32.50 -27.28
CA PRO A 21 3.40 -32.85 -26.02
C PRO A 21 4.40 -31.82 -25.44
N LEU A 22 4.61 -31.96 -24.11
CA LEU A 22 5.59 -31.34 -23.21
C LEU A 22 6.71 -30.48 -23.85
N ASP A 23 6.74 -29.20 -23.50
CA ASP A 23 7.94 -28.43 -23.13
C ASP A 23 7.49 -26.99 -22.76
N GLU A 24 7.24 -26.73 -21.48
CA GLU A 24 6.69 -25.43 -21.04
C GLU A 24 7.82 -24.50 -20.56
N LYS A 25 8.29 -23.64 -21.47
CA LYS A 25 9.18 -22.50 -21.19
C LYS A 25 8.68 -21.23 -21.92
N SER A 26 8.08 -20.35 -21.11
CA SER A 26 8.07 -18.86 -21.14
C SER A 26 7.59 -18.09 -22.37
N GLU A 27 6.48 -17.34 -22.21
CA GLU A 27 6.39 -15.85 -22.22
C GLU A 27 4.90 -15.45 -22.03
N GLU A 28 4.53 -15.00 -20.82
CA GLU A 28 4.33 -13.58 -20.45
C GLU A 28 2.87 -13.10 -20.53
N GLN A 29 2.05 -13.62 -19.61
CA GLN A 29 1.05 -12.80 -18.91
C GLN A 29 1.76 -12.11 -17.74
N PRO A 30 1.33 -10.92 -17.26
CA PRO A 30 1.75 -10.43 -15.96
C PRO A 30 1.15 -11.35 -14.88
N LYS A 31 1.86 -12.45 -14.60
CA LYS A 31 1.65 -13.26 -13.42
C LYS A 31 1.91 -12.36 -12.22
N GLU A 32 0.91 -12.24 -11.34
CA GLU A 32 1.20 -12.07 -9.91
C GLU A 32 1.89 -13.36 -9.44
N GLU A 33 3.18 -13.44 -9.72
CA GLU A 33 4.03 -14.56 -9.34
C GLU A 33 4.58 -14.29 -7.94
N GLU A 34 4.00 -15.02 -6.99
CA GLU A 34 4.60 -15.36 -5.72
C GLU A 34 5.96 -16.03 -5.96
N LYS A 35 7.04 -15.25 -6.00
CA LYS A 35 8.40 -15.74 -5.65
C LYS A 35 9.41 -14.63 -5.43
N ALA A 36 9.34 -14.04 -4.24
CA ALA A 36 10.49 -13.90 -3.38
C ALA A 36 9.93 -13.61 -1.99
N GLN A 37 10.10 -14.54 -1.06
CA GLN A 37 10.35 -14.08 0.30
C GLN A 37 11.57 -13.17 0.18
N PRO A 38 11.47 -11.85 0.47
CA PRO A 38 12.67 -11.20 0.88
C PRO A 38 13.00 -11.92 2.19
N GLU A 39 14.05 -12.74 2.17
CA GLU A 39 14.84 -12.90 3.38
C GLU A 39 14.94 -11.52 4.03
N PRO A 40 14.76 -11.41 5.36
CA PRO A 40 14.82 -10.12 6.02
C PRO A 40 16.23 -9.61 5.81
N THR A 41 16.42 -8.86 4.74
CA THR A 41 17.60 -8.10 4.45
C THR A 41 17.56 -7.11 5.59
N LYS A 42 18.29 -7.46 6.65
CA LYS A 42 18.72 -6.52 7.66
C LYS A 42 19.35 -5.40 6.85
N ILE A 43 18.59 -4.34 6.63
CA ILE A 43 19.10 -3.11 6.06
C ILE A 43 19.92 -2.52 7.19
N VAL A 44 21.14 -3.05 7.33
CA VAL A 44 22.15 -2.54 8.23
C VAL A 44 22.45 -1.11 7.76
N GLY A 45 22.05 -0.12 8.55
CA GLY A 45 22.73 1.17 8.56
C GLY A 45 22.08 2.38 7.90
N LYS A 46 20.75 2.50 7.81
CA LYS A 46 20.11 3.83 7.72
C LYS A 46 18.90 3.89 8.65
N SER A 47 18.97 4.79 9.63
CA SER A 47 18.09 4.90 10.80
C SER A 47 16.63 5.29 10.53
N ASN A 48 16.09 5.11 9.33
CA ASN A 48 14.72 5.48 8.98
C ASN A 48 14.30 4.82 7.65
N PRO A 49 13.70 3.62 7.66
CA PRO A 49 13.28 2.94 6.43
C PRO A 49 12.14 3.67 5.71
N PHE A 50 11.37 4.52 6.39
CA PHE A 50 10.39 5.42 5.77
C PHE A 50 11.03 6.66 5.13
N LYS A 51 12.33 6.91 5.33
CA LYS A 51 13.02 8.15 4.94
C LYS A 51 12.22 9.40 5.34
N SER A 52 11.55 9.36 6.49
CA SER A 52 10.60 10.41 6.85
C SER A 52 11.31 11.74 7.11
N VAL A 53 10.87 12.82 6.45
CA VAL A 53 11.43 14.18 6.61
C VAL A 53 10.54 15.07 7.49
N LEU A 54 9.60 14.46 8.22
CA LEU A 54 8.60 15.15 9.04
C LEU A 54 9.22 15.87 10.23
N THR A 55 8.88 17.15 10.42
CA THR A 55 9.27 17.93 11.61
C THR A 55 8.36 17.65 12.81
N THR A 56 8.79 18.03 14.02
CA THR A 56 8.00 17.82 15.25
C THR A 56 6.60 18.45 15.18
N GLN A 57 6.44 19.60 14.52
CA GLN A 57 5.14 20.25 14.34
C GLN A 57 4.26 19.46 13.37
N GLN A 58 4.83 18.99 12.25
CA GLN A 58 4.13 18.15 11.27
C GLN A 58 3.71 16.82 11.89
N ILE A 59 4.53 16.21 12.74
CA ILE A 59 4.18 15.00 13.50
C ILE A 59 2.98 15.26 14.41
N LYS A 60 2.93 16.39 15.14
CA LYS A 60 1.77 16.74 15.98
C LYS A 60 0.49 16.88 15.14
N LEU A 61 0.55 17.60 14.04
CA LEU A 61 -0.59 17.75 13.11
C LEU A 61 -1.04 16.41 12.53
N LEU A 62 -0.11 15.53 12.17
CA LEU A 62 -0.45 14.19 11.69
C LEU A 62 -1.10 13.32 12.76
N VAL A 63 -0.67 13.44 14.01
CA VAL A 63 -1.29 12.72 15.13
C VAL A 63 -2.74 13.17 15.31
N GLU A 64 -2.99 14.48 15.29
CA GLU A 64 -4.34 15.03 15.35
C GLU A 64 -5.18 14.52 14.18
N CYS A 65 -4.66 14.57 12.96
CA CYS A 65 -5.29 14.02 11.77
C CYS A 65 -5.66 12.53 11.94
N ILE A 66 -4.73 11.70 12.42
CA ILE A 66 -4.91 10.26 12.57
C ILE A 66 -5.99 9.95 13.61
N ASN A 67 -6.00 10.69 14.71
CA ASN A 67 -6.96 10.53 15.79
C ASN A 67 -8.35 11.03 15.40
N GLU A 68 -8.45 12.20 14.74
CA GLU A 68 -9.71 12.79 14.27
C GLU A 68 -10.33 11.96 13.13
N ALA A 69 -9.51 11.48 12.21
CA ALA A 69 -9.97 10.60 11.13
C ALA A 69 -10.19 9.14 11.59
N HIS A 70 -9.92 8.82 12.87
CA HIS A 70 -10.05 7.48 13.45
C HIS A 70 -9.43 6.36 12.58
N ILE A 71 -8.23 6.62 12.05
CA ILE A 71 -7.53 5.72 11.12
C ILE A 71 -7.15 4.42 11.84
N PHE A 72 -6.70 4.52 13.08
CA PHE A 72 -6.41 3.39 13.95
C PHE A 72 -7.50 3.25 15.02
N THR A 73 -7.64 2.04 15.57
CA THR A 73 -8.53 1.79 16.71
C THR A 73 -7.96 2.35 18.02
N THR A 74 -6.67 2.67 18.04
CA THR A 74 -5.95 3.17 19.21
C THR A 74 -5.58 4.63 18.99
N THR A 75 -5.69 5.43 20.05
CA THR A 75 -5.23 6.82 20.04
C THR A 75 -3.71 6.86 19.86
N ILE A 76 -3.25 7.58 18.84
CA ILE A 76 -1.85 7.75 18.53
C ILE A 76 -1.31 8.98 19.27
N THR A 77 -0.09 8.88 19.76
CA THR A 77 0.65 9.98 20.41
C THR A 77 1.83 10.37 19.50
N PRO A 78 2.36 11.62 19.54
CA PRO A 78 3.51 12.01 18.72
C PRO A 78 4.72 11.08 18.85
N LYS A 79 4.94 10.53 20.05
CA LYS A 79 5.97 9.52 20.29
C LYS A 79 5.73 8.24 19.49
N ILE A 80 4.52 7.69 19.53
CA ILE A 80 4.13 6.49 18.78
C ILE A 80 4.30 6.70 17.29
N LEU A 81 3.87 7.85 16.76
CA LEU A 81 3.99 8.16 15.33
C LEU A 81 5.46 8.35 14.92
N SER A 82 6.27 8.99 15.76
CA SER A 82 7.71 9.13 15.51
C SER A 82 8.41 7.77 15.53
N ASP A 83 8.08 6.90 16.50
CA ASP A 83 8.61 5.54 16.59
C ASP A 83 8.13 4.68 15.41
N PHE A 84 6.91 4.89 14.91
CA PHE A 84 6.37 4.24 13.73
C PHE A 84 7.20 4.57 12.47
N PHE A 85 7.45 5.85 12.21
CA PHE A 85 8.29 6.27 11.08
C PHE A 85 9.76 5.87 11.26
N ALA A 86 10.26 5.84 12.49
CA ALA A 86 11.59 5.30 12.77
C ALA A 86 11.68 3.77 12.68
N CYS A 87 10.53 3.06 12.54
CA CYS A 87 10.42 1.61 12.66
C CYS A 87 11.01 1.04 13.97
N LYS A 88 10.90 1.82 15.05
CA LYS A 88 11.29 1.45 16.42
C LYS A 88 10.08 1.20 17.32
N LEU A 89 8.89 1.16 16.73
CA LEU A 89 7.66 0.94 17.48
C LEU A 89 7.67 -0.47 18.08
N ASN A 90 7.70 -0.56 19.41
CA ASN A 90 7.58 -1.81 20.17
C ASN A 90 6.12 -2.28 20.23
N GLY A 91 5.50 -2.46 19.07
CA GLY A 91 4.09 -2.84 18.97
C GLY A 91 3.54 -2.73 17.56
N VAL A 92 2.26 -3.03 17.44
CA VAL A 92 1.53 -3.06 16.16
C VAL A 92 0.32 -2.14 16.27
N LEU A 93 0.07 -1.33 15.24
CA LEU A 93 -1.10 -0.46 15.20
C LEU A 93 -2.25 -1.19 14.52
N LYS A 94 -3.43 -1.21 15.13
CA LYS A 94 -4.61 -1.82 14.52
C LYS A 94 -5.33 -0.78 13.67
N SER A 95 -5.31 -0.97 12.35
CA SER A 95 -6.01 -0.11 11.40
C SER A 95 -7.50 -0.36 11.49
N ASN A 96 -8.27 0.70 11.73
CA ASN A 96 -9.73 0.66 11.73
C ASN A 96 -10.27 0.74 10.29
N ASN A 97 -9.65 1.59 9.46
CA ASN A 97 -10.00 1.77 8.06
C ASN A 97 -8.73 1.73 7.18
N ASN A 98 -8.49 0.57 6.55
CA ASN A 98 -7.31 0.34 5.72
C ASN A 98 -7.24 1.28 4.49
N ARG A 99 -8.40 1.64 3.92
CA ARG A 99 -8.45 2.58 2.78
C ARG A 99 -8.05 3.99 3.22
N LEU A 100 -8.50 4.42 4.39
CA LEU A 100 -8.16 5.73 4.93
C LEU A 100 -6.68 5.82 5.33
N LEU A 101 -6.13 4.75 5.92
CA LEU A 101 -4.70 4.62 6.15
C LEU A 101 -3.90 4.70 4.84
N ALA A 102 -4.33 3.94 3.82
CA ALA A 102 -3.68 3.93 2.52
C ALA A 102 -3.72 5.32 1.85
N TYR A 103 -4.84 6.05 1.96
CA TYR A 103 -4.96 7.41 1.46
C TYR A 103 -3.99 8.37 2.16
N LEU A 104 -3.90 8.31 3.49
CA LEU A 104 -2.96 9.15 4.26
C LEU A 104 -1.50 8.89 3.82
N MET A 105 -1.09 7.62 3.78
CA MET A 105 0.27 7.25 3.41
C MET A 105 0.57 7.61 1.96
N MET A 106 -0.39 7.40 1.06
CA MET A 106 -0.28 7.81 -0.35
C MET A 106 -0.04 9.31 -0.43
N GLN A 107 -0.84 10.14 0.24
CA GLN A 107 -0.66 11.59 0.22
C GLN A 107 0.71 12.01 0.77
N LEU A 108 1.13 11.45 1.91
CA LEU A 108 2.45 11.72 2.46
C LEU A 108 3.58 11.35 1.49
N SER A 109 3.44 10.25 0.75
CA SER A 109 4.41 9.85 -0.27
C SER A 109 4.40 10.78 -1.49
N CYS A 110 3.22 11.24 -1.93
CA CYS A 110 3.09 12.18 -3.05
C CYS A 110 3.77 13.52 -2.77
N TYR A 111 3.78 13.96 -1.51
CA TYR A 111 4.48 15.17 -1.07
C TYR A 111 5.94 14.93 -0.63
N ASN A 112 6.48 13.72 -0.86
CA ASN A 112 7.84 13.34 -0.50
C ASN A 112 8.16 13.44 1.01
N TYR A 113 7.13 13.41 1.88
CA TYR A 113 7.36 13.35 3.33
C TYR A 113 7.84 11.98 3.78
N ILE A 114 7.43 10.92 3.06
CA ILE A 114 7.83 9.53 3.29
C ILE A 114 8.26 8.87 1.98
N ALA A 115 8.97 7.74 2.07
CA ALA A 115 9.40 6.95 0.94
C ALA A 115 8.21 6.44 0.11
N TYR A 116 8.38 6.39 -1.21
CA TYR A 116 7.40 5.83 -2.14
C TYR A 116 7.06 4.36 -1.84
N GLU A 117 8.03 3.59 -1.37
CA GLU A 117 7.89 2.16 -1.02
C GLU A 117 7.30 1.92 0.37
N TRP A 118 6.57 2.89 0.95
CA TRP A 118 6.00 2.81 2.29
C TRP A 118 5.18 1.53 2.54
N GLN A 119 4.54 0.98 1.51
CA GLN A 119 3.77 -0.28 1.60
C GLN A 119 4.67 -1.46 1.99
N SER A 120 5.83 -1.58 1.35
CA SER A 120 6.82 -2.61 1.65
C SER A 120 7.41 -2.42 3.05
N VAL A 121 7.64 -1.16 3.46
CA VAL A 121 8.15 -0.85 4.81
C VAL A 121 7.16 -1.30 5.89
N ILE A 122 5.87 -1.03 5.72
CA ILE A 122 4.83 -1.47 6.68
C ILE A 122 4.74 -3.00 6.73
N ALA A 123 4.73 -3.65 5.56
CA ALA A 123 4.58 -5.10 5.47
C ALA A 123 5.80 -5.85 6.04
N ASN A 124 7.02 -5.42 5.69
CA ASN A 124 8.27 -6.04 6.14
C ASN A 124 8.44 -5.90 7.65
N ASN A 125 8.13 -4.72 8.20
CA ASN A 125 8.24 -4.46 9.64
C ASN A 125 6.97 -4.85 10.42
N LYS A 126 5.94 -5.38 9.75
CA LYS A 126 4.69 -5.86 10.36
C LYS A 126 4.05 -4.84 11.31
N LEU A 127 4.08 -3.56 10.93
CA LEU A 127 3.72 -2.45 11.83
C LEU A 127 2.21 -2.27 12.03
N VAL A 128 1.39 -2.80 11.12
CA VAL A 128 -0.06 -2.56 11.12
C VAL A 128 -0.85 -3.87 10.98
N LEU A 129 -1.86 -4.02 11.83
CA LEU A 129 -2.85 -5.11 11.78
C LEU A 129 -4.15 -4.64 11.13
N ALA A 130 -4.78 -5.53 10.35
CA ALA A 130 -6.11 -5.32 9.80
C ALA A 130 -7.20 -5.63 10.84
N LYS A 131 -8.24 -4.79 10.93
CA LYS A 131 -9.35 -4.96 11.88
C LYS A 131 -10.06 -6.31 11.81
N ILE A 132 -10.35 -6.77 10.59
CA ILE A 132 -11.28 -7.89 10.33
C ILE A 132 -10.61 -9.25 10.56
N LYS A 133 -9.32 -9.37 10.21
CA LYS A 133 -8.61 -10.65 10.21
C LYS A 133 -7.61 -10.78 11.36
N ASP A 134 -7.35 -9.71 12.11
CA ASP A 134 -6.24 -9.60 13.08
C ASP A 134 -4.89 -10.09 12.49
N LYS A 135 -4.76 -9.98 11.17
CA LYS A 135 -3.56 -10.32 10.40
C LYS A 135 -2.80 -9.04 10.07
N TYR A 136 -1.49 -9.18 9.94
CA TYR A 136 -0.63 -8.13 9.44
C TYR A 136 -1.03 -7.72 8.03
N LEU A 137 -1.06 -6.41 7.78
CA LEU A 137 -1.28 -5.89 6.45
C LEU A 137 -0.09 -6.26 5.57
N THR A 138 -0.38 -6.98 4.49
CA THR A 138 0.60 -7.30 3.47
C THR A 138 0.75 -6.15 2.47
N ARG A 139 1.81 -6.19 1.67
CA ARG A 139 1.99 -5.25 0.55
C ARG A 139 0.78 -5.28 -0.40
N SER A 140 0.26 -6.47 -0.69
CA SER A 140 -0.90 -6.64 -1.57
C SER A 140 -2.16 -6.02 -0.98
N ASP A 141 -2.44 -6.23 0.32
CA ASP A 141 -3.58 -5.59 0.99
C ASP A 141 -3.52 -4.05 0.92
N LEU A 142 -2.33 -3.49 1.13
CA LEU A 142 -2.10 -2.05 1.04
C LEU A 142 -2.22 -1.54 -0.40
N SER A 143 -1.72 -2.29 -1.39
CA SER A 143 -1.86 -1.96 -2.81
C SER A 143 -3.31 -1.93 -3.24
N SER A 144 -4.07 -2.99 -2.93
CA SER A 144 -5.50 -3.04 -3.23
C SER A 144 -6.25 -1.89 -2.54
N ALA A 145 -5.90 -1.55 -1.30
CA ALA A 145 -6.50 -0.40 -0.61
C ALA A 145 -6.18 0.93 -1.30
N THR A 146 -4.93 1.13 -1.74
CA THR A 146 -4.51 2.33 -2.48
C THR A 146 -5.23 2.44 -3.84
N ASP A 147 -5.35 1.36 -4.60
CA ASP A 147 -6.05 1.39 -5.89
C ASP A 147 -7.54 1.66 -5.72
N ASN A 148 -8.16 1.07 -4.70
CA ASN A 148 -9.56 1.36 -4.35
C ASN A 148 -9.78 2.84 -4.02
N VAL A 149 -8.80 3.48 -3.39
CA VAL A 149 -8.85 4.90 -3.04
C VAL A 149 -8.77 5.79 -4.28
N LYS A 150 -8.05 5.38 -5.33
CA LYS A 150 -8.03 6.09 -6.62
C LYS A 150 -9.39 6.08 -7.31
N CYS A 151 -10.12 4.97 -7.18
CA CYS A 151 -11.46 4.84 -7.76
C CYS A 151 -12.54 5.53 -6.92
N ILE A 152 -12.46 5.42 -5.59
CA ILE A 152 -13.48 5.91 -4.66
C ILE A 152 -12.81 6.46 -3.40
N TYR A 153 -13.03 7.75 -3.12
CA TYR A 153 -12.53 8.39 -1.91
C TYR A 153 -13.09 7.72 -0.64
N PRO A 154 -12.24 7.43 0.37
CA PRO A 154 -12.69 6.83 1.62
C PRO A 154 -13.46 7.86 2.46
N LYS A 155 -14.51 7.44 3.16
CA LYS A 155 -15.19 8.31 4.14
C LYS A 155 -14.18 8.81 5.18
N GLY A 156 -14.13 10.13 5.40
CA GLY A 156 -13.16 10.79 6.26
C GLY A 156 -11.92 11.35 5.54
N TYR A 157 -11.83 11.24 4.20
CA TYR A 157 -10.72 11.81 3.43
C TYR A 157 -10.61 13.34 3.57
N GLU A 158 -11.73 14.03 3.78
CA GLU A 158 -11.77 15.50 3.94
C GLU A 158 -10.91 15.99 5.10
N ILE A 159 -10.85 15.20 6.18
CA ILE A 159 -10.01 15.47 7.35
C ILE A 159 -8.55 15.41 6.91
N ILE A 160 -8.15 14.34 6.22
CA ILE A 160 -6.78 14.17 5.72
C ILE A 160 -6.42 15.33 4.78
N ASP A 161 -7.26 15.69 3.83
CA ASP A 161 -7.02 16.80 2.91
C ASP A 161 -6.83 18.15 3.63
N LYS A 162 -7.64 18.41 4.67
CA LYS A 162 -7.51 19.61 5.51
C LYS A 162 -6.14 19.66 6.20
N TYR A 163 -5.66 18.54 6.74
CA TYR A 163 -4.36 18.48 7.42
C TYR A 163 -3.19 18.50 6.42
N ILE A 164 -3.30 17.81 5.29
CA ILE A 164 -2.29 17.85 4.22
C ILE A 164 -2.10 19.27 3.71
N LYS A 165 -3.18 20.03 3.48
CA LYS A 165 -3.10 21.46 3.12
C LYS A 165 -2.41 22.31 4.18
N GLN A 166 -2.55 21.97 5.47
CA GLN A 166 -1.82 22.66 6.54
C GLN A 166 -0.34 22.27 6.57
N LEU A 167 -0.02 20.99 6.33
CA LEU A 167 1.35 20.49 6.23
C LEU A 167 2.14 21.14 5.09
N GLN A 168 1.46 21.51 3.99
CA GLN A 168 2.07 22.23 2.88
C GLN A 168 2.31 23.72 3.16
N LYS A 169 1.55 24.32 4.07
CA LYS A 169 1.64 25.75 4.40
C LYS A 169 2.73 26.05 5.44
N GLY A 170 3.18 25.04 6.18
CA GLY A 170 4.20 25.16 7.24
C GLY A 170 5.54 24.57 6.80
#